data_AF-A0A3M2DQ02-F1
#
_entry.id   AF-A0A3M2DQ02-F1
#
_cell.length_a   1.000
_cell.length_b   1.000
_cell.length_c   1.000
_cell.angle_alpha   90.00
_cell.angle_beta   90.00
_cell.angle_gamma   90.00
#
_symmetry.space_group_name_H-M   'P 1'
#
loop_
_entity.id
_entity.type
_entity.pdbx_description
1 polymer ?
#
loop_
_entity_poly.entity_id
_entity_poly.type
_entity_poly.pdbx_seq_one_letter_code
_entity_poly.pdbx_strand_id
1 'polypeptide(L)' 'GMLVAKDNLGFGMRSWRYAAIVNDGVVEAWFEEPGREDNHAEDPYGESSPENILRWLEANADTRAA' A
#
# COMPACT_ATOMS: atom_id res chain seq x y z
N GLY A 1 10.19 4.50 -4.92
CA GLY A 1 9.90 4.11 -3.52
C GLY A 1 8.75 4.97 -3.01
N MET A 2 8.33 4.76 -1.77
CA MET A 2 7.17 5.45 -1.18
C MET A 2 7.55 6.61 -0.28
N LEU A 3 8.68 7.26 -0.52
CA LEU A 3 9.14 8.35 0.34
C LEU A 3 8.30 9.61 0.11
N VAL A 4 7.80 10.21 1.19
CA VAL A 4 7.13 11.51 1.20
C VAL A 4 7.61 12.33 2.40
N ALA A 5 7.59 13.65 2.26
CA ALA A 5 7.73 14.56 3.40
C ALA A 5 6.41 14.62 4.19
N LYS A 6 6.50 14.54 5.52
CA LYS A 6 5.39 14.77 6.47
C LYS A 6 5.80 15.83 7.49
N ASP A 7 6.42 16.90 7.00
CA ASP A 7 6.89 18.03 7.80
C ASP A 7 5.72 18.84 8.36
N ASN A 8 4.58 18.85 7.67
CA ASN A 8 3.31 19.42 8.15
C ASN A 8 2.85 18.84 9.51
N LEU A 9 3.25 17.61 9.84
CA LEU A 9 2.98 16.94 11.12
C LEU A 9 4.22 16.82 12.01
N GLY A 10 5.37 17.36 11.58
CA GLY A 10 6.64 17.23 12.28
C GLY A 10 7.24 15.82 12.23
N PHE A 11 6.83 14.97 11.29
CA PHE A 11 7.36 13.61 11.16
C PHE A 11 8.60 13.52 10.27
N GLY A 12 8.90 14.53 9.44
CA GLY A 12 9.99 14.44 8.48
C GLY A 12 9.70 13.44 7.35
N MET A 13 10.74 12.82 6.80
CA MET A 13 10.60 11.84 5.71
C MET A 13 9.98 10.52 6.19
N ARG A 14 8.89 10.09 5.58
CA ARG A 14 8.15 8.87 5.93
C ARG A 14 7.70 8.13 4.68
N SER A 15 7.27 6.88 4.88
CA SER A 15 6.60 6.15 3.82
C SER A 15 5.18 6.69 3.62
N TRP A 16 4.76 6.84 2.37
CA TRP A 16 3.37 6.87 1.97
C TRP A 16 2.71 5.54 2.34
N ARG A 17 1.39 5.56 2.57
CA ARG A 17 0.66 4.35 2.95
C ARG A 17 0.46 3.47 1.72
N TYR A 18 0.84 2.20 1.85
CA TYR A 18 0.64 1.19 0.83
C TYR A 18 0.60 -0.20 1.47
N ALA A 19 0.10 -1.18 0.72
CA ALA A 19 0.32 -2.59 0.97
C ALA A 19 0.86 -3.28 -0.28
N ALA A 20 1.50 -4.44 -0.09
CA ALA A 20 1.99 -5.26 -1.20
C ALA A 20 1.85 -6.74 -0.85
N ILE A 21 1.53 -7.56 -1.85
CA ILE A 21 1.68 -9.02 -1.77
C ILE A 21 3.01 -9.38 -2.39
N VAL A 22 3.87 -10.04 -1.61
CA VAL A 22 5.22 -10.42 -2.03
C VAL A 22 5.41 -11.92 -1.76
N ASN A 23 5.74 -12.67 -2.81
CA ASN A 23 6.06 -14.09 -2.73
C ASN A 23 7.46 -14.32 -3.27
N ASP A 24 8.33 -14.93 -2.46
CA ASP A 24 9.73 -15.22 -2.81
C ASP A 24 10.51 -14.02 -3.37
N GLY A 25 10.23 -12.84 -2.82
CA GLY A 25 10.85 -11.58 -3.26
C GLY A 25 10.25 -10.97 -4.52
N VAL A 26 9.28 -11.61 -5.15
CA VAL A 26 8.52 -11.07 -6.30
C VAL A 26 7.27 -10.36 -5.79
N VAL A 27 7.12 -9.10 -6.20
CA VAL A 27 5.90 -8.32 -5.93
C VAL A 27 4.81 -8.75 -6.91
N GLU A 28 3.75 -9.35 -6.39
CA GLU A 28 2.61 -9.82 -7.20
C GLU A 28 1.50 -8.78 -7.29
N ALA A 29 1.32 -7.98 -6.23
CA ALA A 29 0.32 -6.93 -6.18
C ALA A 29 0.78 -5.76 -5.33
N TRP A 30 0.28 -4.58 -5.70
CA TRP A 30 0.65 -3.30 -5.09
C TRP A 30 -0.60 -2.45 -4.88
N PHE A 31 -0.81 -1.99 -3.65
CA PHE A 31 -1.99 -1.27 -3.20
C PHE A 31 -1.56 0.06 -2.60
N GLU A 32 -1.36 1.06 -3.46
CA GLU A 32 -0.98 2.41 -3.07
C GLU A 32 -2.22 3.25 -2.78
N GLU A 33 -2.22 3.98 -1.67
CA GLU A 33 -3.32 4.93 -1.41
C GLU A 33 -3.29 6.09 -2.41
N PRO A 34 -4.46 6.60 -2.85
CA PRO A 34 -4.53 7.67 -3.81
C PRO A 34 -3.97 8.98 -3.25
N GLY A 35 -3.53 9.86 -4.14
CA GLY A 35 -3.15 11.23 -3.79
C GLY A 35 -1.71 11.41 -3.30
N ARG A 36 -0.82 10.40 -3.39
CA ARG A 36 0.57 10.50 -2.89
C ARG A 36 1.24 11.84 -3.22
N GLU A 37 1.47 12.63 -2.18
CA GLU A 37 2.17 13.91 -2.25
C GLU A 37 2.90 14.23 -0.94
N ASP A 38 3.87 15.14 -1.01
CA ASP A 38 4.52 15.71 0.14
C ASP A 38 3.54 16.57 0.94
N ASN A 39 3.60 16.44 2.27
CA ASN A 39 2.77 17.20 3.20
C ASN A 39 1.25 17.07 2.94
N HIS A 40 0.82 15.93 2.37
CA HIS A 40 -0.59 15.62 2.20
C HIS A 40 -1.36 15.83 3.52
N ALA A 41 -2.46 16.57 3.45
CA ALA A 41 -3.24 16.98 4.61
C ALA A 41 -4.02 15.82 5.24
N GLU A 42 -4.61 14.96 4.40
CA GLU A 42 -5.38 13.79 4.82
C GLU A 42 -4.52 12.53 5.01
N ASP A 43 -5.12 11.52 5.66
CA ASP A 43 -4.57 10.18 5.86
C ASP A 43 -5.49 9.14 5.18
N PRO A 44 -5.42 8.99 3.84
CA PRO A 44 -6.27 8.05 3.12
C PRO A 44 -6.02 6.61 3.55
N TYR A 45 -7.11 5.83 3.64
CA TYR A 45 -7.07 4.42 3.99
C TYR A 45 -8.23 3.68 3.31
N GLY A 46 -7.93 3.03 2.19
CA GLY A 46 -8.89 2.24 1.44
C GLY A 46 -8.20 1.17 0.60
N GLU A 47 -7.24 1.56 -0.24
CA GLU A 47 -6.54 0.63 -1.12
C GLU A 47 -5.72 -0.39 -0.33
N SER A 48 -5.04 0.08 0.72
CA SER A 48 -4.21 -0.75 1.61
C SER A 48 -4.99 -1.43 2.74
N SER A 49 -6.33 -1.37 2.72
CA SER A 49 -7.17 -1.99 3.75
C SER A 49 -7.09 -3.52 3.72
N PRO A 50 -7.18 -4.21 4.88
CA PRO A 50 -7.26 -5.65 4.97
C PRO A 50 -8.35 -6.25 4.08
N GLU A 51 -9.50 -5.59 3.96
CA GLU A 51 -10.62 -6.03 3.14
C GLU A 51 -10.27 -6.05 1.65
N ASN A 52 -9.50 -5.07 1.16
CA ASN A 52 -9.05 -5.04 -0.23
C ASN A 52 -7.99 -6.12 -0.51
N ILE A 53 -7.05 -6.29 0.44
CA ILE A 53 -6.00 -7.30 0.35
C ILE A 53 -6.60 -8.71 0.38
N LEU A 54 -7.52 -9.00 1.30
CA LEU A 54 -8.19 -10.29 1.41
C LEU A 54 -8.97 -10.61 0.13
N ARG A 55 -9.70 -9.64 -0.41
CA ARG A 55 -10.41 -9.82 -1.68
C ARG A 55 -9.47 -10.18 -2.83
N TRP A 56 -8.31 -9.53 -2.90
CA TRP A 56 -7.30 -9.89 -3.90
C TRP A 56 -6.77 -11.31 -3.68
N LEU A 57 -6.48 -11.69 -2.43
CA LEU A 57 -6.00 -13.03 -2.09
C LEU A 57 -7.03 -14.11 -2.42
N GLU A 58 -8.30 -13.89 -2.12
CA GLU A 58 -9.41 -14.80 -2.46
C GLU A 58 -9.56 -14.95 -3.98
N ALA A 59 -9.48 -13.85 -4.73
CA ALA A 59 -9.57 -13.87 -6.18
C ALA A 59 -8.37 -14.55 -6.88
N ASN A 60 -7.22 -14.63 -6.22
CA ASN A 60 -5.97 -15.18 -6.76
C ASN A 60 -5.51 -16.46 -6.02
N ALA A 61 -6.38 -17.06 -5.20
CA ALA A 61 -6.06 -18.26 -4.42
C ALA A 61 -5.80 -19.50 -5.33
N ASP A 62 -6.52 -19.60 -6.45
CA ASP A 62 -6.46 -20.75 -7.35
C ASP A 62 -5.19 -20.80 -8.23
N THR A 63 -4.45 -19.71 -8.34
CA THR A 63 -3.23 -19.64 -9.15
C THR A 63 -2.01 -20.30 -8.48
N ARG A 64 -2.13 -20.69 -7.20
CA ARG A 64 -1.01 -21.17 -6.37
C ARG A 64 -1.03 -22.67 -6.06
N ALA A 65 -2.06 -23.40 -6.48
CA ALA A 65 -2.24 -24.82 -6.20
C ALA A 65 -1.87 -25.76 -7.37
N ALA A 66 -1.25 -25.23 -8.42
CA ALA A 66 -0.85 -25.96 -9.64
C ALA A 66 0.68 -26.12 -9.74
#